data_AF-A0A6L8GD96-F1
#
_entry.id   AF-A0A6L8GD96-F1
#
_cell.length_a   1.000
_cell.length_b   1.000
_cell.length_c   1.000
_cell.angle_alpha   90.00
_cell.angle_beta   90.00
_cell.angle_gamma   90.00
#
_symmetry.space_group_name_H-M   'P 1'
#
loop_
_entity.id
_entity.type
_entity.pdbx_description
1 polymer ?
#
loop_
_entity_poly.entity_id
_entity_poly.type
_entity_poly.pdbx_seq_one_letter_code
_entity_poly.pdbx_strand_id
1 'polypeptide(L)'
;MAETAHQKMRRMRVEQGLCVACGKPNDAKTQRCSSCRAEHNASRQAKRAERAASGLCISCGRPNDTETQRCSSCRAEQDALKRAKRAERAASGLCILCGRPNDTETQRCSSCGDGINASQRMMRTELSASGLCISCGEPNDTETQRCSSCRAELNASVQTMRAERARSGHCVSCGGPNDTETRRCSSCRAEHNALKRAKKAERAASGKCTSCGSSPPRPGKLMCESCAHAERARKKRSSDSVNTQTV
;
A
#
# COMPACT_ATOMS: atom_id res chain seq x y z
N MET A 1 -18.80 49.42 0.41
CA MET A 1 -17.84 49.45 1.54
C MET A 1 -16.62 50.25 1.09
N ALA A 2 -16.33 51.40 1.71
CA ALA A 2 -15.20 52.24 1.32
C ALA A 2 -13.88 51.66 1.84
N GLU A 3 -12.83 51.71 1.02
CA GLU A 3 -11.51 51.20 1.35
C GLU A 3 -10.80 52.08 2.40
N THR A 4 -10.23 51.45 3.44
CA THR A 4 -9.54 52.15 4.53
C THR A 4 -8.19 52.73 4.08
N ALA A 5 -7.69 53.78 4.76
CA ALA A 5 -6.38 54.37 4.48
C ALA A 5 -5.23 53.34 4.57
N HIS A 6 -5.32 52.38 5.49
CA HIS A 6 -4.36 51.29 5.61
C HIS A 6 -4.37 50.35 4.40
N GLN A 7 -5.55 50.00 3.89
CA GLN A 7 -5.70 49.17 2.69
C GLN A 7 -5.13 49.88 1.45
N LYS A 8 -5.42 51.19 1.29
CA LYS A 8 -4.88 52.03 0.21
C LYS A 8 -3.35 52.08 0.23
N MET A 9 -2.75 52.36 1.39
CA MET A 9 -1.29 52.40 1.55
C MET A 9 -0.64 51.05 1.26
N ARG A 10 -1.26 49.96 1.75
CA ARG A 10 -0.77 48.61 1.52
C ARG A 10 -0.78 48.25 0.03
N ARG A 11 -1.85 48.59 -0.69
CA ARG A 11 -1.96 48.37 -2.14
C ARG A 11 -0.88 49.15 -2.89
N MET A 12 -0.76 50.45 -2.63
CA MET A 12 0.26 51.30 -3.25
C MET A 12 1.67 50.75 -3.06
N ARG A 13 2.03 50.31 -1.84
CA ARG A 13 3.34 49.69 -1.59
C ARG A 13 3.56 48.42 -2.41
N VAL A 14 2.56 47.57 -2.55
CA VAL A 14 2.67 46.36 -3.37
C VAL A 14 2.88 46.71 -4.84
N GLU A 15 2.11 47.66 -5.37
CA GLU A 15 2.21 48.13 -6.76
C GLU A 15 3.57 48.75 -7.08
N GLN A 16 4.17 49.45 -6.11
CA GLN A 16 5.50 50.07 -6.23
C GLN A 16 6.67 49.11 -5.94
N GLY A 17 6.41 47.81 -5.72
CA GLY A 17 7.49 46.85 -5.39
C GLY A 17 8.10 47.08 -4.00
N LEU A 18 7.37 47.72 -3.09
CA LEU A 18 7.79 48.02 -1.73
C LEU A 18 7.25 46.98 -0.73
N CYS A 19 7.94 46.87 0.39
CA CYS A 19 7.62 46.03 1.53
C CYS A 19 6.42 46.63 2.26
N VAL A 20 5.36 45.83 2.42
CA VAL A 20 4.13 46.28 3.08
C VAL A 20 4.34 46.69 4.54
N ALA A 21 5.39 46.18 5.18
CA ALA A 21 5.71 46.50 6.58
C ALA A 21 6.53 47.79 6.71
N CYS A 22 7.70 47.87 6.06
CA CYS A 22 8.67 48.94 6.28
C CYS A 22 8.83 49.92 5.11
N GLY A 23 8.17 49.70 3.96
CA GLY A 23 8.24 50.58 2.80
C GLY A 23 9.52 50.51 1.97
N LYS A 24 10.52 49.72 2.36
CA LYS A 24 11.74 49.44 1.56
C LYS A 24 11.43 48.50 0.38
N PRO A 25 12.27 48.40 -0.67
CA PRO A 25 12.06 47.42 -1.75
C PRO A 25 11.83 46.00 -1.23
N ASN A 26 10.87 45.29 -1.83
CA ASN A 26 10.55 43.91 -1.47
C ASN A 26 11.36 42.89 -2.30
N ASP A 27 11.29 41.61 -1.93
CA ASP A 27 12.08 40.55 -2.58
C ASP A 27 11.46 40.05 -3.92
N ALA A 28 10.52 40.80 -4.52
CA ALA A 28 9.67 40.48 -5.69
C ALA A 28 8.78 39.22 -5.56
N LYS A 29 9.28 38.14 -4.97
CA LYS A 29 8.56 36.89 -4.69
C LYS A 29 7.61 37.01 -3.51
N THR A 30 7.76 38.05 -2.68
CA THR A 30 6.89 38.29 -1.53
C THR A 30 6.62 39.78 -1.35
N GLN A 31 5.52 40.10 -0.68
CA GLN A 31 5.14 41.49 -0.37
C GLN A 31 5.97 42.12 0.78
N ARG A 32 6.98 41.41 1.29
CA ARG A 32 7.88 41.88 2.35
C ARG A 32 9.33 41.79 1.88
N CYS A 33 10.20 42.63 2.44
CA CYS A 33 11.65 42.42 2.32
C CYS A 33 12.09 41.25 3.20
N SER A 34 13.28 40.72 2.92
CA SER A 34 13.89 39.59 3.62
C SER A 34 13.90 39.76 5.15
N SER A 35 14.30 40.92 5.66
CA SER A 35 14.38 41.20 7.10
C SER A 35 13.01 41.20 7.77
N CYS A 36 12.05 41.97 7.26
CA CYS A 36 10.70 42.01 7.80
C CYS A 36 9.96 40.67 7.66
N ARG A 37 10.34 39.84 6.70
CA ARG A 37 9.85 38.46 6.58
C ARG A 37 10.46 37.56 7.65
N ALA A 38 11.77 37.67 7.90
CA ALA A 38 12.45 36.90 8.94
C ALA A 38 11.87 37.22 10.33
N GLU A 39 11.72 38.50 10.66
CA GLU A 39 11.09 38.96 11.92
C GLU A 39 9.65 38.46 12.06
N HIS A 40 8.85 38.57 11.00
CA HIS A 40 7.47 38.07 10.99
C HIS A 40 7.43 36.55 11.22
N ASN A 41 8.32 35.80 10.59
CA ASN A 41 8.40 34.36 10.75
C ASN A 41 8.85 33.97 12.17
N ALA A 42 9.85 34.65 12.72
CA ALA A 42 10.32 34.45 14.09
C ALA A 42 9.21 34.72 15.11
N SER A 43 8.47 35.83 14.96
CA SER A 43 7.31 36.14 15.82
C SER A 43 6.21 35.07 15.71
N ARG A 44 5.92 34.58 14.49
CA ARG A 44 4.95 33.49 14.27
C ARG A 44 5.40 32.17 14.89
N GLN A 45 6.69 31.88 14.85
CA GLN A 45 7.27 30.69 15.48
C GLN A 45 7.20 30.78 17.00
N ALA A 46 7.59 31.92 17.59
CA ALA A 46 7.50 32.18 19.02
C ALA A 46 6.07 31.99 19.55
N LYS A 47 5.07 32.60 18.89
CA LYS A 47 3.65 32.44 19.25
C LYS A 47 3.16 30.99 19.15
N ARG A 48 3.67 30.21 18.19
CA ARG A 48 3.33 28.79 18.06
C ARG A 48 3.96 27.96 19.18
N ALA A 49 5.20 28.25 19.53
CA ALA A 49 5.89 27.60 20.63
C ALA A 49 5.22 27.90 21.97
N GLU A 50 4.88 29.16 22.23
CA GLU A 50 4.14 29.60 23.42
C GLU A 50 2.78 28.90 23.54
N ARG A 51 2.01 28.85 22.45
CA ARG A 51 0.74 28.09 22.41
C ARG A 51 0.95 26.62 22.72
N ALA A 52 1.93 25.98 22.08
CA ALA A 52 2.21 24.56 22.30
C ALA A 52 2.61 24.29 23.77
N ALA A 53 3.49 25.12 24.35
CA ALA A 53 3.89 25.02 25.75
C ALA A 53 2.73 25.23 26.72
N SER A 54 1.76 26.08 26.35
CA SER A 54 0.57 26.37 27.15
C SER A 54 -0.59 25.37 26.92
N GLY A 55 -0.36 24.27 26.19
CA GLY A 55 -1.41 23.30 25.86
C GLY A 55 -2.51 23.85 24.94
N LEU A 56 -2.21 24.89 24.15
CA LEU A 56 -3.13 25.51 23.20
C LEU A 56 -2.87 25.04 21.77
N CYS A 57 -3.95 24.90 20.99
CA CYS A 57 -3.88 24.60 19.57
C CYS A 57 -3.10 25.69 18.81
N ILE A 58 -2.06 25.31 18.06
CA ILE A 58 -1.24 26.27 17.31
C ILE A 58 -2.01 27.02 16.21
N SER A 59 -3.17 26.49 15.80
CA SER A 59 -4.02 27.06 14.74
C SER A 59 -4.95 28.14 15.28
N CYS A 60 -5.84 27.76 16.20
CA CYS A 60 -6.92 28.60 16.68
C CYS A 60 -6.66 29.21 18.06
N GLY A 61 -5.66 28.72 18.81
CA GLY A 61 -5.33 29.22 20.15
C GLY A 61 -6.25 28.75 21.28
N ARG A 62 -7.23 27.88 21.01
CA ARG A 62 -8.08 27.25 22.03
C ARG A 62 -7.33 26.10 22.74
N PRO A 63 -7.78 25.64 23.93
CA PRO A 63 -7.24 24.45 24.58
C PRO A 63 -7.16 23.27 23.60
N ASN A 64 -6.05 22.55 23.65
CA ASN A 64 -5.79 21.42 22.78
C ASN A 64 -6.28 20.14 23.43
N ASP A 65 -7.16 19.44 22.73
CA ASP A 65 -7.80 18.19 23.16
C ASP A 65 -7.12 16.94 22.57
N THR A 66 -5.92 17.10 22.00
CA THR A 66 -5.17 15.99 21.39
C THR A 66 -3.70 16.05 21.76
N GLU A 67 -3.00 14.92 21.61
CA GLU A 67 -1.54 14.82 21.77
C GLU A 67 -0.75 15.53 20.67
N THR A 68 -1.41 15.94 19.58
CA THR A 68 -0.77 16.68 18.48
C THR A 68 -0.87 18.18 18.71
N GLN A 69 -0.06 18.99 18.02
CA GLN A 69 -0.07 20.46 18.20
C GLN A 69 -1.38 21.18 17.81
N ARG A 70 -2.39 20.50 17.27
CA ARG A 70 -3.67 21.07 16.82
C ARG A 70 -4.83 20.32 17.46
N CYS A 71 -5.86 21.05 17.87
CA CYS A 71 -7.10 20.46 18.38
C CYS A 71 -7.86 19.68 17.30
N SER A 72 -8.74 18.78 17.74
CA SER A 72 -9.54 17.89 16.90
C SER A 72 -10.32 18.64 15.81
N SER A 73 -11.00 19.74 16.17
CA SER A 73 -11.76 20.60 15.25
C SER A 73 -10.88 21.17 14.13
N CYS A 74 -9.75 21.79 14.46
CA CYS A 74 -8.81 22.32 13.47
C CYS A 74 -8.22 21.22 12.59
N ARG A 75 -7.99 20.01 13.11
CA ARG A 75 -7.54 18.87 12.31
C ARG A 75 -8.63 18.42 11.35
N ALA A 76 -9.86 18.28 11.81
CA ALA A 76 -11.00 17.90 10.99
C ALA A 76 -11.23 18.89 9.84
N GLU A 77 -11.19 20.19 10.11
CA GLU A 77 -11.27 21.24 9.09
C GLU A 77 -10.13 21.14 8.06
N GLN A 78 -8.89 20.95 8.51
CA GLN A 78 -7.76 20.78 7.61
C GLN A 78 -7.89 19.53 6.75
N ASP A 79 -8.36 18.43 7.32
CA ASP A 79 -8.53 17.18 6.59
C ASP A 79 -9.71 17.26 5.62
N ALA A 80 -10.77 17.99 5.95
CA ALA A 80 -11.85 18.31 5.03
C ALA A 80 -11.34 19.14 3.83
N LEU A 81 -10.53 20.17 4.09
CA LEU A 81 -9.91 20.97 3.03
C LEU A 81 -8.98 20.14 2.13
N LYS A 82 -8.15 19.27 2.72
CA LYS A 82 -7.28 18.36 1.95
C LYS A 82 -8.11 17.39 1.10
N ARG A 83 -9.20 16.85 1.65
CA ARG A 83 -10.12 15.97 0.92
C ARG A 83 -10.77 16.70 -0.26
N ALA A 84 -11.28 17.90 -0.04
CA ALA A 84 -11.87 18.73 -1.10
C ALA A 84 -10.86 19.00 -2.23
N LYS A 85 -9.64 19.43 -1.90
CA LYS A 85 -8.57 19.65 -2.90
C LYS A 85 -8.18 18.39 -3.66
N ARG A 86 -8.15 17.22 -2.99
CA ARG A 86 -7.88 15.95 -3.67
C ARG A 86 -9.01 15.57 -4.62
N ALA A 87 -10.26 15.78 -4.22
CA ALA A 87 -11.43 15.55 -5.06
C ALA A 87 -11.43 16.48 -6.29
N GLU A 88 -11.16 17.77 -6.10
CA GLU A 88 -11.03 18.75 -7.18
C GLU A 88 -9.93 18.39 -8.18
N ARG A 89 -8.76 17.97 -7.68
CA ARG A 89 -7.66 17.47 -8.53
C ARG A 89 -8.09 16.24 -9.32
N ALA A 90 -8.69 15.26 -8.66
CA ALA A 90 -9.15 14.04 -9.32
C ALA A 90 -10.18 14.34 -10.42
N ALA A 91 -11.16 15.20 -10.13
CA ALA A 91 -12.18 15.64 -11.10
C ALA A 91 -11.57 16.38 -12.30
N SER A 92 -10.47 17.12 -12.08
CA SER A 92 -9.74 17.85 -13.12
C SER A 92 -8.69 17.00 -13.86
N GLY A 93 -8.65 15.67 -13.64
CA GLY A 93 -7.63 14.81 -14.26
C GLY A 93 -6.20 15.07 -13.79
N LEU A 94 -6.03 15.61 -12.58
CA LEU A 94 -4.74 15.91 -11.97
C LEU A 94 -4.39 14.86 -10.89
N CYS A 95 -3.10 14.56 -10.77
CA CYS A 95 -2.57 13.72 -9.71
C CYS A 95 -2.91 14.29 -8.33
N ILE A 96 -3.56 13.51 -7.47
CA ILE A 96 -4.03 13.97 -6.16
C ILE A 96 -2.91 14.40 -5.21
N LEU A 97 -1.66 13.96 -5.45
CA LEU A 97 -0.50 14.28 -4.63
C LEU A 97 0.21 15.55 -5.12
N CYS A 98 0.71 15.53 -6.36
CA CYS A 98 1.54 16.61 -6.90
C CYS A 98 0.78 17.68 -7.69
N GLY A 99 -0.48 17.41 -8.09
CA GLY A 99 -1.32 18.35 -8.84
C GLY A 99 -0.95 18.52 -10.32
N ARG A 100 -0.02 17.73 -10.85
CA ARG A 100 0.30 17.69 -12.30
C ARG A 100 -0.74 16.85 -13.06
N PRO A 101 -0.86 16.98 -14.39
CA PRO A 101 -1.68 16.08 -15.21
C PRO A 101 -1.42 14.62 -14.87
N ASN A 102 -2.49 13.85 -14.80
CA ASN A 102 -2.44 12.45 -14.47
C ASN A 102 -2.32 11.62 -15.75
N ASP A 103 -1.27 10.81 -15.85
CA ASP A 103 -0.93 9.97 -16.99
C ASP A 103 -1.35 8.51 -16.80
N THR A 104 -2.12 8.20 -15.75
CA THR A 104 -2.62 6.85 -15.47
C THR A 104 -4.11 6.84 -15.19
N GLU A 105 -4.73 5.66 -15.25
CA GLU A 105 -6.12 5.44 -14.82
C GLU A 105 -6.31 5.51 -13.30
N THR A 106 -5.22 5.49 -12.53
CA THR A 106 -5.27 5.66 -11.07
C THR A 106 -5.36 7.13 -10.70
N GLN A 107 -5.72 7.49 -9.47
CA GLN A 107 -5.74 8.91 -9.04
C GLN A 107 -4.35 9.57 -8.88
N ARG A 108 -3.25 8.88 -9.23
CA ARG A 108 -1.87 9.36 -9.11
C ARG A 108 -1.14 9.21 -10.43
N CYS A 109 -0.30 10.19 -10.75
CA CYS A 109 0.60 10.06 -11.90
C CYS A 109 1.65 8.97 -11.65
N SER A 110 2.21 8.42 -12.73
CA SER A 110 3.24 7.38 -12.74
C SER A 110 4.37 7.69 -11.76
N SER A 111 5.00 8.86 -11.88
CA SER A 111 6.09 9.30 -11.01
C SER A 111 5.75 9.28 -9.52
N CYS A 112 4.54 9.74 -9.15
CA CYS A 112 4.10 9.69 -7.76
C CYS A 112 3.78 8.26 -7.30
N GLY A 113 3.17 7.45 -8.17
CA GLY A 113 2.91 6.04 -7.91
C GLY A 113 4.20 5.25 -7.71
N ASP A 114 5.15 5.42 -8.61
CA ASP A 114 6.45 4.75 -8.60
C ASP A 114 7.29 5.15 -7.40
N GLY A 115 7.31 6.43 -7.03
CA GLY A 115 7.99 6.89 -5.82
C GLY A 115 7.45 6.23 -4.55
N ILE A 116 6.12 6.12 -4.42
CA ILE A 116 5.49 5.42 -3.28
C ILE A 116 5.83 3.93 -3.32
N ASN A 117 5.70 3.30 -4.49
CA ASN A 117 5.98 1.87 -4.63
C ASN A 117 7.46 1.54 -4.35
N ALA A 118 8.39 2.40 -4.79
CA ALA A 118 9.80 2.28 -4.50
C ALA A 118 10.08 2.42 -3.00
N SER A 119 9.50 3.42 -2.34
CA SER A 119 9.63 3.61 -0.89
C SER A 119 9.08 2.41 -0.11
N GLN A 120 7.91 1.89 -0.49
CA GLN A 120 7.34 0.69 0.13
C GLN A 120 8.22 -0.55 -0.08
N ARG A 121 8.81 -0.71 -1.28
CA ARG A 121 9.75 -1.80 -1.55
C ARG A 121 10.99 -1.69 -0.66
N MET A 122 11.59 -0.49 -0.56
CA MET A 122 12.74 -0.26 0.31
C MET A 122 12.42 -0.61 1.77
N MET A 123 11.30 -0.09 2.30
CA MET A 123 10.88 -0.38 3.68
C MET A 123 10.66 -1.89 3.91
N ARG A 124 10.04 -2.60 2.97
CA ARG A 124 9.85 -4.06 3.10
C ARG A 124 11.17 -4.82 3.08
N THR A 125 12.11 -4.40 2.24
CA THR A 125 13.46 -4.99 2.18
C THR A 125 14.21 -4.75 3.49
N GLU A 126 14.15 -3.54 4.03
CA GLU A 126 14.78 -3.16 5.30
C GLU A 126 14.19 -3.97 6.46
N LEU A 127 12.86 -4.01 6.60
CA LEU A 127 12.20 -4.84 7.61
C LEU A 127 12.63 -6.31 7.49
N SER A 128 12.62 -6.86 6.28
CA SER A 128 13.02 -8.26 6.06
C SER A 128 14.48 -8.51 6.46
N ALA A 129 15.39 -7.58 6.10
CA ALA A 129 16.81 -7.68 6.43
C ALA A 129 17.06 -7.56 7.94
N SER A 130 16.25 -6.79 8.65
CA SER A 130 16.27 -6.66 10.11
C SER A 130 15.54 -7.79 10.85
N GLY A 131 15.05 -8.82 10.14
CA GLY A 131 14.30 -9.92 10.77
C GLY A 131 12.92 -9.50 11.28
N LEU A 132 12.33 -8.44 10.73
CA LEU A 132 11.03 -7.90 11.10
C LEU A 132 9.94 -8.30 10.09
N CYS A 133 8.71 -8.42 10.58
CA CYS A 133 7.53 -8.78 9.83
C CYS A 133 7.08 -7.60 8.97
N ILE A 134 6.92 -7.81 7.66
CA ILE A 134 6.47 -6.77 6.71
C ILE A 134 5.02 -6.29 6.92
N SER A 135 4.31 -6.83 7.90
CA SER A 135 2.90 -6.51 8.19
C SER A 135 2.74 -5.70 9.45
N CYS A 136 3.40 -6.12 10.54
CA CYS A 136 3.25 -5.53 11.87
C CYS A 136 4.53 -4.90 12.43
N GLY A 137 5.69 -5.14 11.81
CA GLY A 137 6.98 -4.61 12.29
C GLY A 137 7.62 -5.40 13.44
N GLU A 138 6.92 -6.37 14.04
CA GLU A 138 7.48 -7.27 15.06
C GLU A 138 8.42 -8.33 14.46
N PRO A 139 9.27 -9.00 15.27
CA PRO A 139 10.14 -10.07 14.77
C PRO A 139 9.42 -11.14 13.94
N ASN A 140 10.01 -11.51 12.80
CA ASN A 140 9.51 -12.56 11.93
C ASN A 140 10.07 -13.95 12.32
N ASP A 141 9.57 -15.00 11.68
CA ASP A 141 9.99 -16.39 11.96
C ASP A 141 11.28 -16.81 11.22
N THR A 142 12.01 -15.85 10.62
CA THR A 142 13.25 -16.00 9.80
C THR A 142 13.12 -16.84 8.52
N GLU A 143 12.17 -17.78 8.48
CA GLU A 143 11.85 -18.58 7.30
C GLU A 143 10.97 -17.79 6.30
N THR A 144 10.24 -16.79 6.79
CA THR A 144 9.34 -15.97 5.97
C THR A 144 9.42 -14.50 6.33
N GLN A 145 8.92 -13.65 5.42
CA GLN A 145 8.88 -12.19 5.63
C GLN A 145 7.79 -11.75 6.63
N ARG A 146 7.00 -12.66 7.20
CA ARG A 146 5.90 -12.35 8.13
C ARG A 146 6.02 -13.20 9.39
N CYS A 147 5.58 -12.68 10.54
CA CYS A 147 5.43 -13.50 11.73
C CYS A 147 4.28 -14.51 11.58
N SER A 148 4.26 -15.52 12.44
CA SER A 148 3.28 -16.61 12.41
C SER A 148 1.83 -16.13 12.53
N SER A 149 1.56 -15.13 13.38
CA SER A 149 0.22 -14.56 13.57
C SER A 149 -0.26 -13.84 12.31
N CYS A 150 0.53 -12.91 11.76
CA CYS A 150 0.19 -12.21 10.53
C CYS A 150 0.01 -13.17 9.34
N ARG A 151 0.78 -14.27 9.30
CA ARG A 151 0.62 -15.32 8.28
C ARG A 151 -0.66 -16.11 8.47
N ALA A 152 -1.02 -16.46 9.71
CA ALA A 152 -2.28 -17.14 10.02
C ALA A 152 -3.49 -16.29 9.63
N GLU A 153 -3.47 -14.99 9.98
CA GLU A 153 -4.51 -14.03 9.61
C GLU A 153 -4.64 -13.88 8.10
N LEU A 154 -3.52 -13.72 7.37
CA LEU A 154 -3.52 -13.66 5.92
C LEU A 154 -4.11 -14.93 5.30
N ASN A 155 -3.72 -16.11 5.82
CA ASN A 155 -4.23 -17.38 5.33
C ASN A 155 -5.73 -17.51 5.58
N ALA A 156 -6.21 -17.13 6.76
CA ALA A 156 -7.63 -17.12 7.10
C ALA A 156 -8.40 -16.19 6.15
N SER A 157 -7.91 -14.96 5.93
CA SER A 157 -8.52 -14.00 4.99
C SER A 157 -8.54 -14.53 3.55
N VAL A 158 -7.48 -15.19 3.09
CA VAL A 158 -7.46 -15.80 1.76
C VAL A 158 -8.45 -16.97 1.67
N GLN A 159 -8.63 -17.74 2.75
CA GLN A 159 -9.61 -18.82 2.79
C GLN A 159 -11.05 -18.30 2.75
N THR A 160 -11.37 -17.27 3.53
CA THR A 160 -12.71 -16.65 3.51
C THR A 160 -13.03 -16.09 2.13
N MET A 161 -12.12 -15.32 1.54
CA MET A 161 -12.26 -14.78 0.18
C MET A 161 -12.45 -15.89 -0.87
N ARG A 162 -11.70 -16.99 -0.78
CA ARG A 162 -11.86 -18.13 -1.71
C ARG A 162 -13.17 -18.88 -1.52
N ALA A 163 -13.69 -18.92 -0.29
CA ALA A 163 -15.00 -19.51 0.00
C ALA A 163 -16.12 -18.62 -0.54
N GLU A 164 -16.02 -17.31 -0.35
CA GLU A 164 -16.95 -16.33 -0.92
C GLU A 164 -16.99 -16.38 -2.43
N ARG A 165 -15.83 -16.35 -3.10
CA ARG A 165 -15.75 -16.50 -4.56
C ARG A 165 -16.46 -17.77 -5.01
N ALA A 166 -16.19 -18.90 -4.37
CA ALA A 166 -16.82 -20.17 -4.73
C ALA A 166 -18.35 -20.14 -4.54
N ARG A 167 -18.84 -19.58 -3.43
CA ARG A 167 -20.29 -19.44 -3.18
C ARG A 167 -20.98 -18.53 -4.20
N SER A 168 -20.29 -17.48 -4.62
CA SER A 168 -20.81 -16.52 -5.58
C SER A 168 -20.58 -16.92 -7.05
N GLY A 169 -20.16 -18.15 -7.33
CA GLY A 169 -19.94 -18.61 -8.71
C GLY A 169 -18.71 -17.99 -9.41
N HIS A 170 -17.73 -17.52 -8.65
CA HIS A 170 -16.48 -16.94 -9.16
C HIS A 170 -15.30 -17.90 -9.01
N CYS A 171 -14.37 -17.84 -9.95
CA CYS A 171 -13.14 -18.63 -9.94
C CYS A 171 -12.28 -18.27 -8.73
N VAL A 172 -11.89 -19.27 -7.92
CA VAL A 172 -11.10 -19.02 -6.70
C VAL A 172 -9.68 -18.51 -6.95
N SER A 173 -9.22 -18.52 -8.21
CA SER A 173 -7.89 -18.05 -8.61
C SER A 173 -7.93 -16.59 -9.09
N CYS A 174 -8.61 -16.31 -10.19
CA CYS A 174 -8.67 -14.97 -10.78
C CYS A 174 -9.78 -14.07 -10.20
N GLY A 175 -10.82 -14.66 -9.59
CA GLY A 175 -11.97 -13.91 -9.09
C GLY A 175 -13.01 -13.51 -10.15
N GLY A 176 -12.79 -13.82 -11.43
CA GLY A 176 -13.80 -13.66 -12.48
C GLY A 176 -14.88 -14.75 -12.45
N PRO A 177 -15.91 -14.67 -13.31
CA PRO A 177 -16.95 -15.70 -13.42
C PRO A 177 -16.35 -17.10 -13.63
N ASN A 178 -16.96 -18.10 -13.02
CA ASN A 178 -16.54 -19.49 -13.16
C ASN A 178 -17.42 -20.22 -14.18
N ASP A 179 -16.80 -20.66 -15.27
CA ASP A 179 -17.43 -21.36 -16.39
C ASP A 179 -17.41 -22.89 -16.23
N THR A 180 -17.00 -23.40 -15.06
CA THR A 180 -16.96 -24.85 -14.79
C THR A 180 -17.56 -25.20 -13.43
N GLU A 181 -17.93 -26.46 -13.27
CA GLU A 181 -18.36 -27.04 -11.98
C GLU A 181 -17.20 -27.18 -10.98
N THR A 182 -15.95 -27.01 -11.42
CA THR A 182 -14.79 -27.01 -10.52
C THR A 182 -14.59 -25.64 -9.90
N ARG A 183 -13.78 -25.53 -8.84
CA ARG A 183 -13.52 -24.24 -8.18
C ARG A 183 -12.74 -23.21 -9.02
N ARG A 184 -12.24 -23.59 -10.21
CA ARG A 184 -11.47 -22.71 -11.10
C ARG A 184 -12.11 -22.66 -12.48
N CYS A 185 -12.11 -21.49 -13.11
CA CYS A 185 -12.49 -21.37 -14.51
C CYS A 185 -11.54 -22.17 -15.42
N SER A 186 -12.00 -22.44 -16.64
CA SER A 186 -11.29 -23.22 -17.65
C SER A 186 -9.87 -22.69 -17.92
N SER A 187 -9.72 -21.37 -18.07
CA SER A 187 -8.43 -20.70 -18.31
C SER A 187 -7.45 -20.89 -17.15
N CYS A 188 -7.85 -20.51 -15.92
CA CYS A 188 -7.00 -20.70 -14.73
C CYS A 188 -6.70 -22.17 -14.45
N ARG A 189 -7.59 -23.09 -14.84
CA ARG A 189 -7.35 -24.54 -14.71
C ARG A 189 -6.32 -25.01 -15.73
N ALA A 190 -6.40 -24.55 -16.98
CA ALA A 190 -5.43 -24.85 -18.03
C ALA A 190 -4.03 -24.34 -17.64
N GLU A 191 -3.92 -23.08 -17.21
CA GLU A 191 -2.68 -22.47 -16.72
C GLU A 191 -2.07 -23.25 -15.55
N HIS A 192 -2.89 -23.59 -14.54
CA HIS A 192 -2.43 -24.35 -13.40
C HIS A 192 -1.93 -25.75 -13.79
N ASN A 193 -2.60 -26.40 -14.75
CA ASN A 193 -2.16 -27.69 -15.27
C ASN A 193 -0.87 -27.58 -16.09
N ALA A 194 -0.72 -26.53 -16.91
CA ALA A 194 0.49 -26.24 -17.65
C ALA A 194 1.68 -26.01 -16.70
N LEU A 195 1.49 -25.22 -15.64
CA LEU A 195 2.50 -25.00 -14.61
C LEU A 195 2.91 -26.31 -13.92
N LYS A 196 1.94 -27.17 -13.57
CA LYS A 196 2.24 -28.49 -12.99
C LYS A 196 3.05 -29.37 -13.93
N ARG A 197 2.75 -29.35 -15.23
CA ARG A 197 3.52 -30.09 -16.25
C ARG A 197 4.93 -29.54 -16.39
N ALA A 198 5.09 -28.21 -16.46
CA ALA A 198 6.38 -27.56 -16.53
C ALA A 198 7.28 -27.91 -15.33
N LYS A 199 6.75 -27.79 -14.11
CA LYS A 199 7.48 -28.16 -12.88
C LYS A 199 7.87 -29.65 -12.85
N LYS A 200 7.03 -30.51 -13.41
CA LYS A 200 7.33 -31.94 -13.55
C LYS A 200 8.49 -32.18 -14.52
N ALA A 201 8.48 -31.48 -15.65
CA ALA A 201 9.54 -31.54 -16.66
C ALA A 201 10.87 -31.00 -16.10
N GLU A 202 10.85 -29.85 -15.41
CA GLU A 202 12.01 -29.27 -14.74
C GLU A 202 12.64 -30.23 -13.73
N ARG A 203 11.81 -30.88 -12.89
CA ARG A 203 12.28 -31.91 -11.95
C ARG A 203 12.92 -33.08 -12.66
N ALA A 204 12.31 -33.57 -13.74
CA ALA A 204 12.88 -34.67 -14.51
C ALA A 204 14.24 -34.28 -15.14
N ALA A 205 14.32 -33.09 -15.74
CA ALA A 205 15.54 -32.56 -16.34
C ALA A 205 16.66 -32.35 -15.31
N SER A 206 16.32 -31.95 -14.08
CA SER A 206 17.27 -31.80 -12.97
C SER A 206 17.57 -33.10 -12.23
N GLY A 207 17.15 -34.26 -12.75
CA GLY A 207 17.43 -35.56 -12.13
C GLY A 207 16.75 -35.74 -10.78
N LYS A 208 15.63 -35.05 -10.54
CA LYS A 208 14.85 -35.10 -9.29
C LYS A 208 13.56 -35.91 -9.49
N CYS A 209 13.11 -36.55 -8.41
CA CYS A 209 11.82 -37.22 -8.37
C CYS A 209 10.69 -36.27 -8.79
N THR A 210 9.91 -36.66 -9.80
CA THR A 210 8.83 -35.81 -10.34
C THR A 210 7.68 -35.56 -9.37
N SER A 211 7.54 -36.42 -8.34
CA SER A 211 6.53 -36.30 -7.29
C SER A 211 6.96 -35.35 -6.16
N CYS A 212 7.96 -35.73 -5.34
CA CYS A 212 8.41 -34.91 -4.21
C CYS A 212 9.39 -33.80 -4.61
N GLY A 213 10.25 -34.02 -5.61
CA GLY A 213 11.31 -33.09 -6.00
C GLY A 213 12.52 -33.07 -5.07
N SER A 214 12.56 -33.89 -4.01
CA SER A 214 13.60 -33.83 -2.96
C SER A 214 14.73 -34.84 -3.13
N SER A 215 14.48 -35.97 -3.81
CA SER A 215 15.43 -37.09 -3.95
C SER A 215 15.58 -37.47 -5.42
N PRO A 216 16.70 -38.09 -5.82
CA PRO A 216 16.83 -38.62 -7.17
C PRO A 216 15.77 -39.70 -7.45
N PRO A 217 15.32 -39.84 -8.71
CA PRO A 217 14.45 -40.94 -9.09
C PRO A 217 15.21 -42.27 -9.06
N ARG A 218 14.45 -43.36 -9.03
CA ARG A 218 15.04 -44.70 -9.20
C ARG A 218 15.63 -44.86 -10.60
N PRO A 219 16.62 -45.74 -10.79
CA PRO A 219 17.20 -46.01 -12.11
C PRO A 219 16.13 -46.31 -13.17
N GLY A 220 16.16 -45.57 -14.28
CA GLY A 220 15.19 -45.70 -15.37
C GLY A 220 13.74 -45.31 -15.04
N LYS A 221 13.48 -44.60 -13.94
CA LYS A 221 12.14 -44.16 -13.51
C LYS A 221 12.09 -42.65 -13.29
N LEU A 222 10.87 -42.14 -13.05
CA LEU A 222 10.61 -40.71 -12.79
C LEU A 222 10.30 -40.41 -11.31
N MET A 223 10.28 -41.42 -10.44
CA MET A 223 9.95 -41.28 -9.03
C MET A 223 10.99 -41.98 -8.17
N CYS A 224 11.28 -41.42 -7.00
CA CYS A 224 12.08 -42.07 -5.95
C CYS A 224 11.31 -43.24 -5.31
N GLU A 225 12.01 -44.07 -4.54
CA GLU A 225 11.44 -45.27 -3.92
C GLU A 225 10.29 -44.94 -2.96
N SER A 226 10.45 -43.95 -2.07
CA SER A 226 9.41 -43.55 -1.13
C SER A 226 8.13 -43.08 -1.83
N CYS A 227 8.26 -42.26 -2.87
CA CYS A 227 7.11 -41.82 -3.67
C CYS A 227 6.46 -42.98 -4.43
N ALA A 228 7.25 -43.93 -4.93
CA ALA A 228 6.73 -45.11 -5.61
C ALA A 228 5.96 -46.05 -4.66
N HIS A 229 6.41 -46.21 -3.41
CA HIS A 229 5.66 -46.95 -2.39
C HIS A 229 4.37 -46.24 -2.00
N ALA A 230 4.43 -44.92 -1.77
CA ALA A 230 3.26 -44.13 -1.43
C ALA A 230 2.18 -44.18 -2.52
N GLU A 231 2.59 -44.12 -3.79
CA GLU A 231 1.68 -44.23 -4.94
C GLU A 231 1.03 -45.62 -5.03
N ARG A 232 1.83 -46.69 -4.85
CA ARG A 232 1.31 -48.07 -4.81
C ARG A 232 0.27 -48.25 -3.69
N ALA A 233 0.56 -47.73 -2.49
CA ALA A 233 -0.37 -47.78 -1.37
C ALA A 233 -1.67 -47.00 -1.64
N ARG A 234 -1.59 -45.84 -2.30
CA ARG A 234 -2.78 -45.06 -2.70
C ARG A 234 -3.64 -45.82 -3.72
N LYS A 235 -3.01 -46.44 -4.73
CA LYS A 235 -3.74 -47.24 -5.73
C LYS A 235 -4.44 -48.44 -5.10
N LYS A 236 -3.79 -49.14 -4.18
CA LYS A 236 -4.40 -50.25 -3.42
C LYS A 236 -5.62 -49.79 -2.61
N ARG A 237 -5.51 -48.69 -1.86
CA ARG A 237 -6.67 -48.13 -1.13
C ARG A 237 -7.83 -47.77 -2.05
N SER A 238 -7.54 -47.23 -3.23
CA SER A 238 -8.57 -46.89 -4.21
C SER A 238 -9.23 -48.11 -4.84
N SER A 239 -8.50 -49.20 -5.08
CA SER A 239 -9.10 -50.45 -5.55
C SER A 239 -9.97 -51.07 -4.48
N ASP A 240 -9.49 -51.08 -3.23
CA ASP A 240 -10.21 -51.68 -2.10
C ASP A 240 -11.49 -50.89 -1.76
N SER A 241 -11.48 -49.56 -1.93
CA SER A 241 -12.68 -48.71 -1.73
C SER A 241 -13.73 -48.85 -2.83
N VAL A 242 -13.30 -49.11 -4.07
CA VAL A 242 -14.22 -49.36 -5.20
C VAL A 242 -14.86 -50.75 -5.08
N ASN A 243 -14.09 -51.72 -4.58
CA ASN A 243 -14.55 -53.10 -4.39
C ASN A 243 -15.48 -53.28 -3.17
N THR A 244 -15.53 -52.32 -2.24
CA THR A 244 -16.43 -52.32 -1.07
C THR A 244 -17.75 -51.58 -1.30
N GLN A 245 -17.88 -50.83 -2.40
CA GLN A 245 -19.14 -50.19 -2.83
C GLN A 245 -19.91 -51.01 -3.88
N THR A 246 -19.40 -52.19 -4.25
CA THR A 246 -19.95 -53.08 -5.29
C THR A 246 -20.45 -54.42 -4.74
N VAL A 247 -20.63 -54.53 -3.42
CA VAL A 247 -21.21 -55.69 -2.73
C VAL A 247 -22.49 -55.29 -2.02
#